data_AF-A0A3B8JDP1-F1
#
_entry.id   AF-A0A3B8JDP1-F1
#
_cell.length_a   1.000
_cell.length_b   1.000
_cell.length_c   1.000
_cell.angle_alpha   90.00
_cell.angle_beta   90.00
_cell.angle_gamma   90.00
#
_symmetry.space_group_name_H-M   'P 1'
#
loop_
_entity.id
_entity.type
_entity.pdbx_description
1 polymer ?
#
loop_
_entity_poly.entity_id
_entity_poly.type
_entity_poly.pdbx_seq_one_letter_code
_entity_poly.pdbx_strand_id
1 'polypeptide(L)'
;QKTILEQALAGQKLRDIQVAGYSQNTVEREIAPKLWKLLSEVTEKKVGVKTVRLVLEELHKGRSSNGTIDRVRATSMVEGIPLGTSLSKEVSPDECNTEILQQLELPGGQLNLASIFYVERPPVEVRAYEEIVKPGSLIRIKAPK
;
A
#
# COMPACT_ATOMS: atom_id res chain seq x y z
N GLN A 1 -5.55 -13.10 4.02
CA GLN A 1 -4.49 -13.57 3.11
C GLN A 1 -3.11 -13.56 3.77
N LYS A 2 -2.71 -12.51 4.51
CA LYS A 2 -1.41 -12.43 5.23
C LYS A 2 -1.08 -13.70 6.05
N THR A 3 -2.03 -14.19 6.84
CA THR A 3 -1.85 -15.38 7.70
C THR A 3 -1.55 -16.65 6.91
N ILE A 4 -2.05 -16.78 5.68
CA ILE A 4 -1.79 -17.93 4.80
C ILE A 4 -0.35 -17.87 4.30
N LEU A 5 0.09 -16.69 3.87
CA LEU A 5 1.45 -16.48 3.39
C LEU A 5 2.47 -16.71 4.50
N GLU A 6 2.20 -16.21 5.70
CA GLU A 6 3.04 -16.40 6.88
C GLU A 6 3.19 -17.89 7.25
N GLN A 7 2.08 -18.63 7.31
CA GLN A 7 2.13 -20.08 7.57
C GLN A 7 2.80 -20.87 6.45
N ALA A 8 2.61 -20.48 5.19
CA ALA A 8 3.31 -21.09 4.06
C ALA A 8 4.83 -20.84 4.10
N LEU A 9 5.24 -19.63 4.50
CA LEU A 9 6.65 -19.28 4.71
C LEU A 9 7.26 -20.01 5.91
N ALA A 10 6.46 -20.28 6.95
CA ALA A 10 6.82 -21.15 8.07
C ALA A 10 6.95 -22.64 7.69
N GLY A 11 6.66 -23.00 6.44
CA GLY A 11 6.82 -24.36 5.92
C GLY A 11 5.62 -25.27 6.14
N GLN A 12 4.46 -24.73 6.55
CA GLN A 12 3.24 -25.53 6.69
C GLN A 12 2.69 -25.96 5.33
N LYS A 13 2.11 -27.16 5.27
CA LYS A 13 1.41 -27.64 4.07
C LYS A 13 0.08 -26.92 3.95
N LEU A 14 -0.41 -26.75 2.74
CA LEU A 14 -1.69 -26.08 2.45
C LEU A 14 -2.89 -26.63 3.25
N ARG A 15 -2.86 -27.92 3.61
CA ARG A 15 -3.91 -28.59 4.39
C ARG A 15 -3.90 -28.27 5.88
N ASP A 16 -2.77 -27.78 6.40
CA ASP A 16 -2.57 -27.49 7.81
C ASP A 16 -2.79 -26.00 8.12
N ILE A 17 -2.82 -25.15 7.07
CA ILE A 17 -2.96 -23.69 7.20
C ILE A 17 -4.36 -23.32 7.67
N GLN A 18 -4.47 -22.74 8.87
CA GLN A 18 -5.73 -22.30 9.43
C GLN A 18 -5.87 -20.78 9.34
N VAL A 19 -7.07 -20.30 9.05
CA VAL A 19 -7.39 -18.88 9.02
C VAL A 19 -8.64 -18.63 9.84
N ALA A 20 -8.57 -17.73 10.82
CA ALA A 20 -9.71 -17.37 11.65
C ALA A 20 -10.90 -16.93 10.78
N GLY A 21 -12.05 -17.59 10.96
CA GLY A 21 -13.29 -17.29 10.24
C GLY A 21 -13.45 -17.96 8.87
N TYR A 22 -12.51 -18.79 8.41
CA TYR A 22 -12.63 -19.53 7.16
C TYR A 22 -12.51 -21.04 7.35
N SER A 23 -13.27 -21.81 6.57
CA SER A 23 -13.11 -23.26 6.51
C SER A 23 -11.84 -23.63 5.75
N GLN A 24 -11.22 -24.75 6.12
CA GLN A 24 -10.02 -25.26 5.44
C GLN A 24 -10.23 -25.44 3.94
N ASN A 25 -11.42 -25.93 3.56
CA ASN A 25 -11.79 -26.18 2.18
C ASN A 25 -11.89 -24.88 1.38
N THR A 26 -12.42 -23.81 1.99
CA THR A 26 -12.43 -22.46 1.39
C THR A 26 -11.00 -21.95 1.18
N VAL A 27 -10.12 -22.13 2.16
CA VAL A 27 -8.72 -21.70 2.04
C VAL A 27 -8.01 -22.44 0.90
N GLU A 28 -8.16 -23.75 0.81
CA GLU A 28 -7.51 -24.59 -0.20
C GLU A 28 -8.04 -24.34 -1.62
N ARG A 29 -9.36 -24.18 -1.79
CA ARG A 29 -9.99 -24.09 -3.11
C ARG A 29 -10.08 -22.67 -3.66
N GLU A 30 -10.36 -21.69 -2.80
CA GLU A 30 -10.63 -20.32 -3.23
C GLU A 30 -9.41 -19.43 -3.01
N ILE A 31 -8.89 -19.42 -1.79
CA ILE A 31 -7.98 -18.36 -1.36
C ILE A 31 -6.55 -18.64 -1.82
N ALA A 32 -6.08 -19.89 -1.66
CA ALA A 32 -4.71 -20.26 -2.00
C ALA A 32 -4.42 -20.18 -3.51
N PRO A 33 -5.27 -20.68 -4.43
CA PRO A 33 -5.01 -20.55 -5.86
C PRO A 33 -4.99 -19.09 -6.33
N LYS A 34 -5.90 -18.27 -5.80
CA LYS A 34 -5.92 -16.82 -6.06
C LYS A 34 -4.62 -16.16 -5.57
N LEU A 35 -4.15 -16.51 -4.37
CA LEU A 35 -2.90 -16.00 -3.82
C LEU A 35 -1.67 -16.40 -4.64
N TRP A 36 -1.55 -17.68 -5.03
CA TRP A 36 -0.43 -18.16 -5.85
C TRP A 36 -0.42 -17.54 -7.23
N LYS A 37 -1.60 -17.29 -7.82
CA LYS A 37 -1.72 -16.59 -9.10
C LYS A 37 -1.18 -15.15 -8.99
N LEU A 38 -1.60 -14.40 -7.97
CA LEU A 38 -1.13 -13.03 -7.75
C LEU A 38 0.38 -12.98 -7.51
N LEU A 39 0.92 -13.89 -6.70
CA LEU A 39 2.36 -13.96 -6.47
C LEU A 39 3.12 -14.35 -7.75
N SER A 40 2.56 -15.23 -8.57
CA SER A 40 3.18 -15.61 -9.85
C SER A 40 3.19 -14.46 -10.85
N GLU A 41 2.17 -13.61 -10.84
CA GLU A 41 2.08 -12.43 -11.69
C GLU A 41 3.12 -11.38 -11.29
N VAL A 42 3.28 -11.12 -9.99
CA VAL A 42 4.22 -10.10 -9.49
C VAL A 42 5.67 -10.55 -9.52
N THR A 43 5.94 -11.85 -9.32
CA THR A 43 7.32 -12.37 -9.30
C THR A 43 7.80 -12.88 -10.66
N GLU A 44 6.93 -12.86 -11.68
CA GLU A 44 7.12 -13.46 -13.01
C GLU A 44 7.61 -14.92 -12.98
N LYS A 45 7.48 -15.60 -11.83
CA LYS A 45 7.95 -16.97 -11.58
C LYS A 45 6.78 -17.81 -11.07
N LYS A 46 6.78 -19.11 -11.36
CA LYS A 46 5.74 -20.02 -10.86
C LYS A 46 5.87 -20.20 -9.36
N VAL A 47 5.01 -19.53 -8.61
CA VAL A 47 4.95 -19.62 -7.15
C VAL A 47 3.90 -20.64 -6.71
N GLY A 48 4.28 -21.54 -5.83
CA GLY A 48 3.38 -22.46 -5.14
C GLY A 48 3.90 -22.72 -3.73
N VAL A 49 3.09 -23.31 -2.85
CA VAL A 49 3.34 -23.44 -1.40
C VAL A 49 4.80 -23.78 -1.03
N LYS A 50 5.44 -24.72 -1.74
CA LYS A 50 6.82 -25.16 -1.48
C LYS A 50 7.90 -24.23 -2.06
N THR A 51 7.55 -23.51 -3.11
CA THR A 51 8.44 -22.68 -3.93
C THR A 51 8.41 -21.21 -3.49
N VAL A 52 7.35 -20.77 -2.79
CA VAL A 52 7.17 -19.40 -2.27
C VAL A 52 8.41 -18.95 -1.52
N ARG A 53 8.87 -19.74 -0.54
CA ARG A 53 10.03 -19.41 0.27
C ARG A 53 11.29 -19.17 -0.57
N LEU A 54 11.57 -20.09 -1.50
CA LEU A 54 12.75 -20.01 -2.36
C LEU A 54 12.69 -18.80 -3.31
N VAL A 55 11.54 -18.55 -3.93
CA VAL A 55 11.38 -17.43 -4.88
C VAL A 55 11.54 -16.09 -4.16
N LEU A 56 10.95 -15.95 -2.98
CA LEU A 56 11.11 -14.73 -2.18
C LEU A 56 12.54 -14.56 -1.70
N GLU A 57 13.20 -15.60 -1.20
CA GLU A 57 14.60 -15.54 -0.76
C GLU A 57 15.53 -15.16 -1.93
N GLU A 58 15.31 -15.73 -3.11
CA GLU A 58 16.05 -15.42 -4.33
C GLU A 58 15.86 -13.95 -4.76
N LEU A 59 14.64 -13.42 -4.67
CA LEU A 59 14.41 -12.01 -4.98
C LEU A 59 15.11 -11.08 -3.97
N HIS A 60 15.14 -11.43 -2.69
CA HIS A 60 15.88 -10.63 -1.70
C HIS A 60 17.39 -10.67 -1.96
N LYS A 61 17.93 -11.82 -2.39
CA LYS A 61 19.35 -12.00 -2.65
C LYS A 61 19.80 -11.39 -3.99
N GLY A 62 18.98 -11.52 -5.03
CA GLY A 62 19.25 -10.99 -6.37
C GLY A 62 19.03 -9.47 -6.51
N ARG A 63 18.28 -8.85 -5.59
CA ARG A 63 18.09 -7.38 -5.59
C ARG A 63 19.34 -6.61 -5.15
N SER A 64 20.34 -7.28 -4.57
CA SER A 64 21.60 -6.67 -4.16
C SER A 64 22.63 -6.54 -5.29
N SER A 65 22.41 -7.12 -6.49
CA SER A 65 23.42 -7.15 -7.56
C SER A 65 22.99 -6.56 -8.92
N ASN A 66 21.77 -6.02 -9.05
CA ASN A 66 21.29 -5.50 -10.34
C ASN A 66 21.27 -3.96 -10.35
N GLY A 67 22.46 -3.36 -10.29
CA GLY A 67 22.69 -2.01 -10.78
C GLY A 67 23.06 -2.06 -12.27
N THR A 68 22.79 -0.95 -12.98
CA THR A 68 22.92 -0.71 -14.44
C THR A 68 21.59 -0.99 -15.15
N ILE A 69 20.83 0.02 -15.59
CA ILE A 69 21.11 0.81 -16.80
C ILE A 69 20.48 2.24 -16.76
N ASP A 70 21.34 3.22 -17.06
CA ASP A 70 21.19 4.54 -17.69
C ASP A 70 20.27 5.67 -17.17
N ARG A 71 20.90 6.63 -16.45
CA ARG A 71 20.50 8.04 -16.35
C ARG A 71 21.27 8.87 -17.39
N VAL A 72 20.60 9.31 -18.46
CA VAL A 72 21.11 10.39 -19.32
C VAL A 72 20.33 11.69 -19.03
N ARG A 73 21.02 12.57 -18.29
CA ARG A 73 21.18 14.04 -18.48
C ARG A 73 19.99 14.83 -19.07
N ALA A 74 19.26 15.63 -18.28
CA ALA A 74 19.39 17.10 -18.07
C ALA A 74 19.30 17.92 -19.37
N THR A 75 18.44 18.93 -19.58
CA THR A 75 18.13 20.20 -18.86
C THR A 75 16.91 20.86 -19.54
N SER A 76 16.04 21.69 -18.94
CA SER A 76 16.22 23.16 -18.86
C SER A 76 14.89 23.88 -18.49
N MET A 77 14.95 24.75 -17.48
CA MET A 77 14.33 26.08 -17.26
C MET A 77 12.90 26.41 -17.74
N VAL A 78 12.06 26.94 -16.83
CA VAL A 78 11.66 28.37 -16.82
C VAL A 78 11.09 28.82 -15.47
N GLU A 79 11.38 30.08 -15.17
CA GLU A 79 11.17 30.87 -13.96
C GLU A 79 9.70 31.23 -13.67
N GLY A 80 9.38 31.59 -12.41
CA GLY A 80 8.34 32.59 -12.17
C GLY A 80 7.54 32.60 -10.85
N ILE A 81 8.04 33.38 -9.86
CA ILE A 81 7.33 34.34 -8.97
C ILE A 81 6.41 33.80 -7.80
N PRO A 82 6.10 34.62 -6.75
CA PRO A 82 6.54 34.34 -5.37
C PRO A 82 5.37 34.38 -4.34
N LEU A 83 5.72 34.46 -3.06
CA LEU A 83 5.00 35.15 -1.97
C LEU A 83 4.31 34.28 -0.89
N GLY A 84 5.09 33.99 0.15
CA GLY A 84 4.79 34.25 1.57
C GLY A 84 3.53 33.65 2.21
N THR A 85 3.72 32.71 3.13
CA THR A 85 3.50 32.93 4.58
C THR A 85 4.08 31.74 5.35
N SER A 86 5.02 32.04 6.25
CA SER A 86 5.70 31.09 7.13
C SER A 86 4.77 30.47 8.17
N LEU A 87 4.86 29.15 8.35
CA LEU A 87 4.97 28.62 9.71
C LEU A 87 5.89 27.39 9.72
N SER A 88 7.07 27.61 10.30
CA SER A 88 8.21 26.71 10.30
C SER A 88 7.95 25.46 11.14
N LYS A 89 8.17 24.30 10.53
CA LYS A 89 8.86 23.21 11.21
C LYS A 89 9.92 22.68 10.25
N GLU A 90 11.12 23.21 10.44
CA GLU A 90 12.35 22.80 9.78
C GLU A 90 12.57 21.30 10.02
N VAL A 91 12.43 20.48 8.98
CA VAL A 91 12.99 19.13 8.94
C VAL A 91 13.77 19.03 7.64
N SER A 92 15.02 18.63 7.78
CA SER A 92 16.07 18.55 6.78
C SER A 92 15.62 17.82 5.49
N PRO A 93 16.12 18.19 4.28
CA PRO A 93 15.62 17.64 3.02
C PRO A 93 16.03 16.18 2.69
N ASP A 94 16.79 15.49 3.55
CA ASP A 94 17.55 14.31 3.14
C ASP A 94 17.07 12.95 3.70
N GLU A 95 16.00 12.88 4.50
CA GLU A 95 15.58 11.60 5.13
C GLU A 95 14.10 11.20 4.97
N CYS A 96 13.30 11.85 4.12
CA CYS A 96 11.85 11.64 4.14
C CYS A 96 11.26 10.67 3.09
N ASN A 97 12.09 9.96 2.32
CA ASN A 97 11.57 8.98 1.33
C ASN A 97 11.50 7.54 1.86
N THR A 98 12.13 7.24 3.00
CA THR A 98 12.18 5.87 3.56
C THR A 98 10.99 5.58 4.49
N GLU A 99 10.43 6.59 5.16
CA GLU A 99 9.26 6.42 6.04
C GLU A 99 7.95 6.23 5.26
N ILE A 100 7.82 6.83 4.07
CA ILE A 100 6.63 6.70 3.22
C ILE A 100 6.37 5.24 2.84
N LEU A 101 7.44 4.45 2.62
CA LEU A 101 7.34 3.03 2.28
C LEU A 101 6.96 2.14 3.48
N GLN A 102 7.27 2.56 4.71
CA GLN A 102 6.91 1.80 5.93
C GLN A 102 5.46 2.03 6.36
N GLN A 103 4.83 3.12 5.91
CA GLN A 103 3.46 3.50 6.27
C GLN A 103 2.40 3.26 5.19
N LEU A 104 2.69 2.50 4.11
CA LEU A 104 1.62 2.04 3.21
C LEU A 104 0.74 1.03 3.95
N GLU A 105 -0.26 1.55 4.65
CA GLU A 105 -1.38 0.79 5.18
C GLU A 105 -2.13 0.10 4.03
N LEU A 106 -2.81 -0.99 4.37
CA LEU A 106 -3.63 -1.72 3.40
C LEU A 106 -4.63 -0.76 2.74
N PRO A 107 -4.88 -0.90 1.42
CA PRO A 107 -5.86 -0.07 0.74
C PRO A 107 -7.22 -0.20 1.44
N GLY A 108 -7.73 0.92 1.95
CA GLY A 108 -8.97 0.98 2.76
C GLY A 108 -8.80 1.52 4.18
N GLY A 109 -7.58 1.84 4.62
CA GLY A 109 -7.32 2.56 5.88
C GLY A 109 -7.81 4.01 5.87
N GLN A 110 -7.86 4.63 7.05
CA GLN A 110 -8.14 6.06 7.18
C GLN A 110 -6.90 6.87 6.79
N LEU A 111 -7.05 7.85 5.89
CA LEU A 111 -5.95 8.73 5.48
C LEU A 111 -6.01 10.06 6.26
N ASN A 112 -4.84 10.60 6.61
CA ASN A 112 -4.72 11.95 7.13
C ASN A 112 -5.09 12.97 6.04
N LEU A 113 -5.82 14.03 6.39
CA LEU A 113 -6.19 15.12 5.47
C LEU A 113 -4.98 15.85 4.88
N ALA A 114 -3.87 15.94 5.63
CA ALA A 114 -2.62 16.53 5.16
C ALA A 114 -1.76 15.58 4.31
N SER A 115 -2.25 14.37 4.03
CA SER A 115 -1.52 13.37 3.24
C SER A 115 -1.52 13.72 1.76
N ILE A 116 -0.38 13.48 1.09
CA ILE A 116 -0.25 13.62 -0.37
C ILE A 116 -1.17 12.67 -1.16
N PHE A 117 -1.69 11.61 -0.51
CA PHE A 117 -2.60 10.66 -1.13
C PHE A 117 -4.07 11.04 -0.97
N TYR A 118 -4.38 12.10 -0.22
CA TYR A 118 -5.75 12.56 -0.04
C TYR A 118 -6.22 13.31 -1.29
N VAL A 119 -7.39 12.93 -1.81
CA VAL A 119 -8.03 13.59 -2.95
C VAL A 119 -9.33 14.23 -2.45
N GLU A 120 -9.41 15.56 -2.52
CA GLU A 120 -10.59 16.30 -2.13
C GLU A 120 -11.82 15.89 -2.96
N ARG A 121 -13.00 15.86 -2.34
CA ARG A 121 -14.27 15.52 -3.01
C ARG A 121 -15.30 16.66 -2.95
N PRO A 122 -15.13 17.75 -3.73
CA PRO A 122 -16.17 18.74 -3.90
C PRO A 122 -17.40 18.16 -4.64
N PRO A 123 -18.65 18.60 -4.36
CA PRO A 123 -19.03 19.59 -3.34
C PRO A 123 -19.38 18.97 -1.97
N VAL A 124 -19.34 17.64 -1.83
CA VAL A 124 -19.81 16.96 -0.61
C VAL A 124 -18.95 17.31 0.60
N GLU A 125 -17.64 17.41 0.41
CA GLU A 125 -16.70 17.69 1.50
C GLU A 125 -16.85 19.13 2.04
N VAL A 126 -17.05 20.11 1.15
CA VAL A 126 -17.30 21.51 1.53
C VAL A 126 -18.55 21.63 2.41
N ARG A 127 -19.66 21.01 1.99
CA ARG A 127 -20.90 21.00 2.78
C ARG A 127 -20.74 20.30 4.13
N ALA A 128 -19.95 19.23 4.16
CA ALA A 128 -19.65 18.53 5.42
C ALA A 128 -18.88 19.45 6.37
N TYR A 129 -17.84 20.17 5.91
CA TYR A 129 -17.09 21.10 6.76
C TYR A 129 -17.97 22.23 7.33
N GLU A 130 -18.81 22.85 6.50
CA GLU A 130 -19.75 23.89 6.96
C GLU A 130 -20.71 23.38 8.05
N GLU A 131 -21.13 22.13 7.94
CA GLU A 131 -22.09 21.51 8.86
C GLU A 131 -21.41 21.02 10.15
N ILE A 132 -20.18 20.50 10.09
CA ILE A 132 -19.39 20.07 11.27
C ILE A 132 -19.16 21.23 12.25
N VAL A 133 -18.99 22.45 11.74
CA VAL A 133 -18.76 23.64 12.59
C VAL A 133 -20.00 24.04 13.39
N LYS A 134 -21.21 23.69 12.92
CA LYS A 134 -22.46 24.04 13.60
C LYS A 134 -22.71 23.07 14.77
N PRO A 135 -22.95 23.56 15.99
CA PRO A 135 -23.26 22.70 17.12
C PRO A 135 -24.60 22.00 16.92
N GLY A 136 -24.66 20.70 17.22
CA GLY A 136 -25.89 19.90 17.09
C GLY A 136 -26.25 19.49 15.66
N SER A 137 -25.33 19.62 14.71
CA SER A 137 -25.54 19.19 13.33
C SER A 137 -25.54 17.67 13.16
N LEU A 138 -26.24 17.18 12.12
CA LEU A 138 -26.36 15.74 11.82
C LEU A 138 -25.89 15.45 10.39
N ILE A 139 -24.84 14.63 10.27
CA ILE A 139 -24.28 14.20 8.99
C ILE A 139 -24.63 12.74 8.73
N ARG A 140 -25.20 12.46 7.55
CA ARG A 140 -25.59 11.10 7.15
C ARG A 140 -24.77 10.61 5.96
N ILE A 141 -23.99 9.55 6.18
CA ILE A 141 -23.27 8.85 5.10
C ILE A 141 -24.23 7.92 4.35
N LYS A 142 -24.16 7.94 3.01
CA LYS A 142 -24.92 7.06 2.12
C LYS A 142 -23.95 6.33 1.20
N ALA A 143 -24.15 5.02 1.06
CA ALA A 143 -23.48 4.24 0.02
C ALA A 143 -24.13 4.52 -1.35
N PRO A 144 -23.38 4.41 -2.46
CA PRO A 144 -23.98 4.37 -3.81
C PRO A 144 -24.98 3.21 -3.90
N LYS A 145 -26.05 3.40 -4.68
CA LYS A 145 -27.02 2.33 -5.01
C LYS A 145 -26.54 1.52 -6.19
#